data_AF-A0A965C231-F1
#
_entry.id   AF-A0A965C231-F1
#
_cell.length_a   1.000
_cell.length_b   1.000
_cell.length_c   1.000
_cell.angle_alpha   90.00
_cell.angle_beta   90.00
_cell.angle_gamma   90.00
#
_symmetry.space_group_name_H-M   'P 1'
#
loop_
_entity.id
_entity.type
_entity.pdbx_description
1 polymer ?
#
loop_
_entity_poly.entity_id
_entity_poly.type
_entity_poly.pdbx_seq_one_letter_code
_entity_poly.pdbx_strand_id
1 'polypeptide(L)'
;MTQHLAYIDFLPRLPWWLILAFAALAVILLAYGFYQRARGIWWRALAAVILLGALCNPRLLREERETRPDIAILAVDRSDSTQIADRAERIAAARVALEARAARLPALDVRVVEVPEAGQRGTALFSALGAALADVPSARLAGVIALTDGQVHDAPGVLPFDAPFHVLIPGRPGEVDRRLRLVSAPSFGIVGQQVELRVVIEDLGAPASGSAGLVIRRDGGAARREEIPIGREHAISVPVARGGPMVIELEAEPRVGEVSALNNRQVVSVNGVRDRLRVLLVSGEPHAGERAWRRLLKADPNVDLVHFTILRPPEKDDLTPLNELALIAFPVRELFQVKLREFDLIVFDRFTNRGLLPPAYMRNIADHVRAGGALLMSVGPEFAGPASLAFTPLSQVLPARPMGRGAGVEETAFRPRISALGARHPVTEGLAGANVAGQEASWGRWYRWLRGDARAGMAVMESPEGSPLLLLDRVGEGRVALLLS
;
A
#
# COMPACT_ATOMS: atom_id res chain seq x y z
N MET A 1 -52.84 -11.69 -23.67
CA MET A 1 -54.07 -11.68 -24.49
C MET A 1 -54.00 -12.84 -25.45
N THR A 2 -54.94 -13.79 -25.37
CA THR A 2 -55.03 -14.90 -26.32
C THR A 2 -55.90 -14.49 -27.49
N GLN A 3 -55.35 -14.52 -28.69
CA GLN A 3 -56.13 -14.34 -29.91
C GLN A 3 -56.40 -15.71 -30.52
N HIS A 4 -57.67 -16.02 -30.73
CA HIS A 4 -58.09 -17.22 -31.43
C HIS A 4 -58.40 -16.83 -32.89
N LEU A 5 -57.50 -17.17 -33.79
CA LEU A 5 -57.74 -17.06 -35.22
C LEU A 5 -58.16 -18.45 -35.73
N ALA A 6 -59.34 -18.53 -36.33
CA ALA A 6 -59.82 -19.75 -36.98
C ALA A 6 -59.93 -19.48 -38.48
N TYR A 7 -59.18 -20.21 -39.29
CA TYR A 7 -59.29 -20.18 -40.74
C TYR A 7 -59.27 -21.61 -41.30
N ILE A 8 -59.88 -21.75 -42.47
CA ILE A 8 -59.87 -23.01 -43.21
C ILE A 8 -58.65 -22.95 -44.13
N ASP A 9 -57.69 -23.84 -43.90
CA ASP A 9 -56.56 -24.01 -44.80
C ASP A 9 -56.75 -25.28 -45.65
N PHE A 10 -56.34 -25.20 -46.90
CA PHE A 10 -56.41 -26.32 -47.83
C PHE A 10 -55.00 -26.90 -47.96
N LEU A 11 -54.79 -28.05 -47.32
CA LEU A 11 -53.52 -28.78 -47.35
C LEU A 11 -53.71 -30.02 -48.23
N PRO A 12 -53.73 -29.87 -49.56
CA PRO A 12 -54.06 -30.96 -50.46
C PRO A 12 -53.02 -32.07 -50.36
N ARG A 13 -53.47 -33.32 -50.34
CA ARG A 13 -52.55 -34.48 -50.28
C ARG A 13 -51.79 -34.70 -51.58
N LEU A 14 -52.26 -34.09 -52.67
CA LEU A 14 -51.68 -34.14 -54.00
C LEU A 14 -51.41 -32.71 -54.48
N PRO A 15 -50.41 -32.48 -55.34
CA PRO A 15 -50.20 -31.17 -55.94
C PRO A 15 -51.46 -30.62 -56.60
N TRP A 16 -51.69 -29.32 -56.49
CA TRP A 16 -52.89 -28.66 -57.03
C TRP A 16 -53.16 -28.95 -58.52
N TRP A 17 -52.11 -29.07 -59.33
CA TRP A 17 -52.24 -29.39 -60.76
C TRP A 17 -52.88 -30.77 -61.01
N LEU A 18 -52.62 -31.76 -60.16
CA LEU A 18 -53.17 -33.11 -60.31
C LEU A 18 -54.65 -33.13 -59.90
N ILE A 19 -55.02 -32.37 -58.87
CA ILE A 19 -56.42 -32.18 -58.45
C ILE A 19 -57.22 -31.49 -59.56
N LEU A 20 -56.64 -30.45 -60.17
CA LEU A 20 -57.24 -29.77 -61.32
C LEU A 20 -57.39 -30.71 -62.53
N ALA A 21 -56.41 -31.57 -62.79
CA ALA A 21 -56.50 -32.58 -63.85
C ALA A 21 -57.62 -33.59 -63.59
N PHE A 22 -57.76 -34.10 -62.36
CA PHE A 22 -58.88 -34.97 -61.98
C PHE A 22 -60.23 -34.25 -62.05
N ALA A 23 -60.28 -32.97 -61.67
CA ALA A 23 -61.49 -32.16 -61.80
C ALA A 23 -61.90 -31.99 -63.26
N ALA A 24 -60.95 -31.67 -64.15
CA ALA A 24 -61.21 -31.55 -65.58
C ALA A 24 -61.70 -32.87 -66.18
N LEU A 25 -61.07 -34.00 -65.82
CA LEU A 25 -61.50 -35.33 -66.25
C LEU A 25 -62.92 -35.66 -65.75
N ALA A 26 -63.23 -35.36 -64.49
CA ALA A 26 -64.56 -35.55 -63.93
C ALA A 26 -65.62 -34.73 -64.69
N VAL A 27 -65.33 -33.47 -65.03
CA VAL A 27 -66.22 -32.62 -65.83
C VAL A 27 -66.48 -33.21 -67.22
N ILE A 28 -65.44 -33.69 -67.91
CA ILE A 28 -65.57 -34.32 -69.23
C ILE A 28 -66.47 -35.56 -69.16
N LEU A 29 -66.24 -36.44 -68.18
CA LEU A 29 -67.03 -37.65 -67.98
C LEU A 29 -68.49 -37.35 -67.60
N LEU A 30 -68.72 -36.32 -66.78
CA LEU A 30 -70.06 -35.89 -66.41
C LEU A 30 -70.80 -35.26 -67.59
N ALA A 31 -70.15 -34.40 -68.39
CA ALA A 31 -70.73 -33.80 -69.58
C ALA A 31 -71.14 -34.86 -70.62
N TYR A 32 -70.27 -35.85 -70.84
CA TYR A 32 -70.57 -37.00 -71.69
C TYR A 32 -71.74 -37.82 -71.14
N GLY A 33 -71.78 -38.05 -69.83
CA GLY A 33 -72.89 -38.77 -69.17
C GLY A 33 -74.23 -38.04 -69.26
N PHE A 34 -74.22 -36.70 -69.19
CA PHE A 34 -75.40 -35.86 -69.44
C PHE A 34 -75.87 -35.95 -70.89
N TYR A 35 -74.95 -35.89 -71.86
CA TYR A 35 -75.25 -36.05 -73.28
C TYR A 35 -75.89 -37.42 -73.59
N GLN A 36 -75.37 -38.49 -72.98
CA GLN A 36 -75.87 -39.86 -73.10
C GLN A 36 -77.14 -40.15 -72.26
N ARG A 37 -77.68 -39.18 -71.50
CA ARG A 37 -78.81 -39.35 -70.57
C ARG A 37 -78.63 -40.54 -69.61
N ALA A 38 -77.41 -40.75 -69.11
CA ALA A 38 -77.09 -41.85 -68.22
C ALA A 38 -77.89 -41.75 -66.90
N ARG A 39 -78.56 -42.83 -66.50
CA ARG A 39 -79.25 -42.93 -65.20
C ARG A 39 -78.25 -42.77 -64.06
N GLY A 40 -78.56 -41.93 -63.07
CA GLY A 40 -77.73 -41.72 -61.87
C GLY A 40 -76.60 -40.68 -62.02
N ILE A 41 -76.62 -39.83 -63.06
CA ILE A 41 -75.58 -38.82 -63.29
C ILE A 41 -75.41 -37.85 -62.10
N TRP A 42 -76.52 -37.47 -61.44
CA TRP A 42 -76.50 -36.61 -60.26
C TRP A 42 -75.73 -37.24 -59.08
N TRP A 43 -75.85 -38.56 -58.89
CA TRP A 43 -75.09 -39.28 -57.85
C TRP A 43 -73.60 -39.36 -58.19
N ARG A 44 -73.25 -39.49 -59.47
CA ARG A 44 -71.86 -39.46 -59.94
C ARG A 44 -71.24 -38.07 -59.78
N ALA A 45 -72.00 -37.01 -60.07
CA ALA A 45 -71.57 -35.64 -59.84
C ALA A 45 -71.32 -35.38 -58.35
N LEU A 46 -72.23 -35.81 -57.48
CA LEU A 46 -72.06 -35.71 -56.03
C LEU A 46 -70.81 -36.47 -55.55
N ALA A 47 -70.60 -37.69 -56.02
CA ALA A 47 -69.43 -38.48 -55.68
C ALA A 47 -68.12 -37.80 -56.13
N ALA A 48 -68.08 -37.22 -57.34
CA ALA A 48 -66.92 -36.48 -57.84
C ALA A 48 -66.61 -35.24 -56.98
N VAL A 49 -67.65 -34.48 -56.59
CA VAL A 49 -67.49 -33.31 -55.71
C VAL A 49 -66.96 -33.72 -54.33
N ILE A 50 -67.51 -34.80 -53.73
CA ILE A 50 -67.04 -35.31 -52.44
C ILE A 50 -65.57 -35.76 -52.53
N LEU A 51 -65.21 -36.47 -53.60
CA LEU A 51 -63.86 -36.99 -53.78
C LEU A 51 -62.83 -35.87 -54.01
N LEU A 52 -63.16 -34.88 -54.85
CA LEU A 52 -62.31 -33.70 -55.06
C LEU A 52 -62.20 -32.86 -53.77
N GLY A 53 -63.30 -32.67 -53.05
CA GLY A 53 -63.29 -31.99 -51.75
C GLY A 53 -62.43 -32.72 -50.71
N ALA A 54 -62.47 -34.06 -50.69
CA ALA A 54 -61.62 -34.87 -49.82
C ALA A 54 -60.13 -34.78 -50.20
N LEU A 55 -59.81 -34.67 -51.50
CA LEU A 55 -58.43 -34.49 -51.99
C LEU A 55 -57.85 -33.12 -51.63
N CYS A 56 -58.68 -32.08 -51.61
CA CYS A 56 -58.31 -30.75 -51.13
C CYS A 56 -58.05 -30.72 -49.61
N ASN A 57 -58.52 -31.73 -48.85
CA ASN A 57 -58.27 -31.94 -47.43
C ASN A 57 -58.41 -30.64 -46.60
N PRO A 58 -59.60 -30.01 -46.59
CA PRO A 58 -59.83 -28.81 -45.80
C PRO A 58 -59.61 -29.10 -44.33
N ARG A 59 -58.73 -28.34 -43.67
CA ARG A 59 -58.49 -28.44 -42.24
C ARG A 59 -58.83 -27.13 -41.58
N LEU A 60 -59.61 -27.22 -40.50
CA LEU A 60 -59.85 -26.09 -39.63
C LEU A 60 -58.60 -25.94 -38.74
N LEU A 61 -57.76 -24.96 -39.05
CA LEU A 61 -56.63 -24.60 -38.21
C LEU A 61 -57.09 -23.54 -37.22
N ARG A 62 -56.94 -23.87 -35.94
CA ARG A 62 -57.15 -22.94 -34.84
C ARG A 62 -55.78 -22.53 -34.34
N GLU A 63 -55.37 -21.32 -34.68
CA GLU A 63 -54.11 -20.76 -34.21
C GLU A 63 -54.37 -20.04 -32.89
N GLU A 64 -53.76 -20.55 -31.81
CA GLU A 64 -53.75 -19.89 -30.52
C GLU A 64 -52.46 -19.07 -30.40
N ARG A 65 -52.60 -17.75 -30.50
CA ARG A 65 -51.49 -16.82 -30.27
C ARG A 65 -51.59 -16.26 -28.87
N GLU A 66 -50.53 -16.45 -28.08
CA GLU A 66 -50.39 -15.87 -26.76
C GLU A 66 -49.37 -14.72 -26.80
N THR A 67 -49.87 -13.48 -26.74
CA THR A 67 -48.98 -12.32 -26.63
C THR A 67 -48.35 -12.30 -25.24
N ARG A 68 -47.02 -12.45 -25.19
CA ARG A 68 -46.25 -12.30 -23.96
C ARG A 68 -45.97 -10.81 -23.70
N PRO A 69 -46.07 -10.34 -22.45
CA PRO A 69 -45.73 -8.96 -22.13
C PRO A 69 -44.24 -8.73 -22.35
N ASP A 70 -43.88 -7.52 -22.78
CA ASP A 70 -42.50 -7.08 -22.84
C ASP A 70 -42.00 -6.79 -21.42
N ILE A 71 -40.68 -6.81 -21.22
CA ILE A 71 -40.02 -6.59 -19.94
C ILE A 71 -39.23 -5.29 -20.01
N ALA A 72 -39.51 -4.35 -19.11
CA ALA A 72 -38.64 -3.20 -18.86
C ALA A 72 -37.90 -3.39 -17.55
N ILE A 73 -36.62 -2.99 -17.51
CA ILE A 73 -35.82 -3.03 -16.30
C ILE A 73 -35.73 -1.63 -15.71
N LEU A 74 -36.08 -1.50 -14.44
CA LEU A 74 -35.87 -0.30 -13.64
C LEU A 74 -34.72 -0.55 -12.67
N ALA A 75 -33.52 -0.07 -13.01
CA ALA A 75 -32.37 -0.13 -12.11
C ALA A 75 -32.40 1.05 -11.14
N VAL A 76 -32.35 0.76 -9.85
CA VAL A 76 -32.37 1.76 -8.77
C VAL A 76 -31.04 1.69 -8.05
N ASP A 77 -30.23 2.72 -8.23
CA ASP A 77 -28.95 2.86 -7.54
C ASP A 77 -29.18 3.18 -6.06
N ARG A 78 -28.55 2.37 -5.19
CA ARG A 78 -28.58 2.48 -3.73
C ARG A 78 -27.19 2.69 -3.15
N SER A 79 -26.22 3.10 -3.96
CA SER A 79 -24.87 3.45 -3.53
C SER A 79 -24.85 4.65 -2.58
N ASP A 80 -23.79 4.78 -1.79
CA ASP A 80 -23.62 5.88 -0.83
C ASP A 80 -23.68 7.27 -1.49
N SER A 81 -23.27 7.39 -2.75
CA SER A 81 -23.34 8.66 -3.50
C SER A 81 -24.78 9.12 -3.81
N THR A 82 -25.74 8.19 -3.81
CA THR A 82 -27.18 8.49 -3.95
C THR A 82 -27.83 8.90 -2.63
N GLN A 83 -27.14 8.72 -1.50
CA GLN A 83 -27.63 9.15 -0.18
C GLN A 83 -27.28 10.61 0.13
N ILE A 84 -26.51 11.27 -0.74
CA ILE A 84 -26.10 12.66 -0.56
C ILE A 84 -27.29 13.60 -0.78
N ALA A 85 -27.49 14.55 0.15
CA ALA A 85 -28.54 15.56 0.10
C ALA A 85 -29.96 14.96 -0.05
N ASP A 86 -30.78 15.47 -0.98
CA ASP A 86 -32.15 15.03 -1.24
C ASP A 86 -32.26 13.98 -2.37
N ARG A 87 -31.13 13.39 -2.79
CA ARG A 87 -31.07 12.46 -3.93
C ARG A 87 -31.87 11.18 -3.68
N ALA A 88 -31.73 10.57 -2.51
CA ALA A 88 -32.43 9.34 -2.16
C ALA A 88 -33.96 9.51 -2.19
N GLU A 89 -34.47 10.63 -1.67
CA GLU A 89 -35.89 10.97 -1.71
C GLU A 89 -36.39 11.19 -3.14
N ARG A 90 -35.60 11.88 -3.98
CA ARG A 90 -35.91 12.09 -5.41
C ARG A 90 -35.94 10.78 -6.19
N ILE A 91 -34.98 9.87 -5.96
CA ILE A 91 -34.95 8.54 -6.57
C ILE A 91 -36.19 7.74 -6.15
N ALA A 92 -36.53 7.74 -4.87
CA ALA A 92 -37.71 7.04 -4.36
C ALA A 92 -39.00 7.59 -4.99
N ALA A 93 -39.16 8.91 -5.08
CA ALA A 93 -40.30 9.55 -5.73
C ALA A 93 -40.36 9.23 -7.25
N ALA A 94 -39.21 9.26 -7.94
CA ALA A 94 -39.11 8.92 -9.35
C ALA A 94 -39.49 7.45 -9.61
N ARG A 95 -39.03 6.52 -8.77
CA ARG A 95 -39.39 5.10 -8.82
C ARG A 95 -40.91 4.91 -8.75
N VAL A 96 -41.55 5.49 -7.72
CA VAL A 96 -43.01 5.38 -7.54
C VAL A 96 -43.76 5.95 -8.74
N ALA A 97 -43.33 7.09 -9.28
CA ALA A 97 -43.94 7.70 -10.46
C ALA A 97 -43.77 6.84 -11.73
N LEU A 98 -42.62 6.19 -11.91
CA LEU A 98 -42.37 5.29 -13.03
C LEU A 98 -43.18 4.00 -12.94
N GLU A 99 -43.23 3.36 -11.75
CA GLU A 99 -44.04 2.16 -11.51
C GLU A 99 -45.54 2.46 -11.77
N ALA A 100 -46.04 3.61 -11.30
CA ALA A 100 -47.43 4.02 -11.54
C ALA A 100 -47.75 4.30 -13.02
N ARG A 101 -46.78 4.82 -13.79
CA ARG A 101 -46.93 5.00 -15.25
C ARG A 101 -46.87 3.68 -15.99
N ALA A 102 -45.98 2.78 -15.60
CA ALA A 102 -45.84 1.46 -16.20
C ALA A 102 -47.05 0.56 -15.94
N ALA A 103 -47.68 0.65 -14.76
CA ALA A 103 -48.92 -0.08 -14.44
C ALA A 103 -50.09 0.26 -15.38
N ARG A 104 -50.03 1.39 -16.11
CA ARG A 104 -51.04 1.76 -17.13
C ARG A 104 -50.83 1.04 -18.47
N LEU A 105 -49.72 0.31 -18.63
CA LEU A 105 -49.35 -0.42 -19.83
C LEU A 105 -49.54 -1.94 -19.60
N PRO A 106 -50.69 -2.53 -19.97
CA PRO A 106 -51.01 -3.93 -19.63
C PRO A 106 -50.15 -4.97 -20.35
N ALA A 107 -49.36 -4.56 -21.35
CA ALA A 107 -48.43 -5.41 -22.10
C ALA A 107 -46.97 -5.24 -21.64
N LEU A 108 -46.72 -4.56 -20.51
CA LEU A 108 -45.39 -4.30 -19.99
C LEU A 108 -45.26 -4.84 -18.56
N ASP A 109 -44.24 -5.66 -18.32
CA ASP A 109 -43.80 -6.12 -17.00
C ASP A 109 -42.55 -5.33 -16.59
N VAL A 110 -42.57 -4.71 -15.41
CA VAL A 110 -41.42 -3.94 -14.91
C VAL A 110 -40.70 -4.73 -13.85
N ARG A 111 -39.42 -5.01 -14.12
CA ARG A 111 -38.52 -5.63 -13.15
C ARG A 111 -37.66 -4.57 -12.50
N VAL A 112 -37.82 -4.40 -11.20
CA VAL A 112 -36.99 -3.51 -10.40
C VAL A 112 -35.74 -4.24 -9.96
N VAL A 113 -34.59 -3.64 -10.17
CA VAL A 113 -33.28 -4.16 -9.78
C VAL A 113 -32.63 -3.12 -8.90
N GLU A 114 -32.31 -3.48 -7.67
CA GLU A 114 -31.56 -2.58 -6.79
C GLU A 114 -30.07 -2.82 -6.96
N VAL A 115 -29.31 -1.75 -7.14
CA VAL A 115 -27.86 -1.78 -7.32
C VAL A 115 -27.21 -1.33 -6.02
N PRO A 116 -26.68 -2.25 -5.20
CA PRO A 116 -25.98 -1.89 -3.98
C PRO A 116 -24.60 -1.33 -4.29
N GLU A 117 -23.99 -0.69 -3.30
CA GLU A 117 -22.60 -0.27 -3.37
C GLU A 117 -21.65 -1.47 -3.43
N ALA A 118 -20.64 -1.42 -4.31
CA ALA A 118 -19.61 -2.46 -4.42
C ALA A 118 -18.34 -2.12 -3.61
N GLY A 119 -18.51 -1.50 -2.43
CA GLY A 119 -17.42 -1.04 -1.57
C GLY A 119 -16.40 -0.19 -2.32
N GLN A 120 -15.12 -0.58 -2.29
CA GLN A 120 -14.04 0.18 -2.95
C GLN A 120 -14.13 0.24 -4.49
N ARG A 121 -14.99 -0.57 -5.13
CA ARG A 121 -15.19 -0.54 -6.59
C ARG A 121 -16.26 0.48 -7.03
N GLY A 122 -16.90 1.16 -6.09
CA GLY A 122 -17.94 2.16 -6.36
C GLY A 122 -19.25 1.52 -6.84
N THR A 123 -19.96 2.21 -7.74
CA THR A 123 -21.26 1.77 -8.27
C THR A 123 -21.08 0.84 -9.47
N ALA A 124 -21.48 -0.43 -9.30
CA ALA A 124 -21.41 -1.48 -10.33
C ALA A 124 -22.78 -1.72 -11.01
N LEU A 125 -23.27 -0.70 -11.72
CA LEU A 125 -24.59 -0.69 -12.36
C LEU A 125 -24.72 -1.76 -13.45
N PHE A 126 -23.71 -1.87 -14.33
CA PHE A 126 -23.81 -2.77 -15.48
C PHE A 126 -23.64 -4.24 -15.11
N SER A 127 -22.91 -4.53 -14.05
CA SER A 127 -22.81 -5.87 -13.47
C SER A 127 -24.16 -6.32 -12.93
N ALA A 128 -24.87 -5.45 -12.20
CA ALA A 128 -26.22 -5.72 -11.70
C ALA A 128 -27.24 -5.85 -12.84
N LEU A 129 -27.16 -4.98 -13.85
CA LEU A 129 -27.99 -5.08 -15.06
C LEU A 129 -27.72 -6.38 -15.82
N GLY A 130 -26.46 -6.79 -15.98
CA GLY A 130 -26.09 -8.05 -16.65
C GLY A 130 -26.68 -9.26 -15.94
N ALA A 131 -26.64 -9.29 -14.61
CA ALA A 131 -27.28 -10.34 -13.82
C ALA A 131 -28.81 -10.35 -14.01
N ALA A 132 -29.45 -9.18 -14.02
CA ALA A 132 -30.89 -9.07 -14.23
C ALA A 132 -31.34 -9.43 -15.66
N LEU A 133 -30.49 -9.16 -16.65
CA LEU A 133 -30.73 -9.45 -18.06
C LEU A 133 -30.49 -10.93 -18.41
N ALA A 134 -29.74 -11.68 -17.60
CA ALA A 134 -29.47 -13.10 -17.85
C ALA A 134 -30.75 -13.94 -17.98
N ASP A 135 -31.79 -13.59 -17.23
CA ASP A 135 -33.10 -14.27 -17.23
C ASP A 135 -34.13 -13.59 -18.14
N VAL A 136 -33.73 -12.62 -18.96
CA VAL A 136 -34.61 -11.85 -19.85
C VAL A 136 -34.27 -12.17 -21.31
N PRO A 137 -35.20 -12.78 -22.08
CA PRO A 137 -35.01 -12.97 -23.51
C PRO A 137 -34.86 -11.61 -24.22
N SER A 138 -33.82 -11.46 -25.06
CA SER A 138 -33.53 -10.21 -25.76
C SER A 138 -34.71 -9.67 -26.58
N ALA A 139 -35.47 -10.56 -27.23
CA ALA A 139 -36.66 -10.20 -28.02
C ALA A 139 -37.83 -9.64 -27.19
N ARG A 140 -37.78 -9.73 -25.85
CA ARG A 140 -38.80 -9.19 -24.94
C ARG A 140 -38.32 -7.97 -24.17
N LEU A 141 -37.07 -7.54 -24.33
CA LEU A 141 -36.55 -6.38 -23.62
C LEU A 141 -37.08 -5.09 -24.27
N ALA A 142 -38.02 -4.41 -23.61
CA ALA A 142 -38.55 -3.13 -24.09
C ALA A 142 -37.56 -1.97 -23.88
N GLY A 143 -36.75 -2.03 -22.83
CA GLY A 143 -35.80 -0.98 -22.47
C GLY A 143 -35.34 -1.05 -21.02
N VAL A 144 -34.36 -0.23 -20.69
CA VAL A 144 -33.76 -0.13 -19.37
C VAL A 144 -33.77 1.34 -18.91
N ILE A 145 -34.30 1.58 -17.71
CA ILE A 145 -34.28 2.90 -17.05
C ILE A 145 -33.41 2.77 -15.81
N ALA A 146 -32.37 3.59 -15.70
CA ALA A 146 -31.52 3.68 -14.51
C ALA A 146 -31.79 4.96 -13.73
N LEU A 147 -32.06 4.84 -12.44
CA LEU A 147 -32.11 5.93 -11.47
C LEU A 147 -30.76 5.95 -10.74
N THR A 148 -29.85 6.84 -11.14
CA THR A 148 -28.47 6.93 -10.62
C THR A 148 -27.96 8.36 -10.71
N ASP A 149 -26.97 8.73 -9.90
CA ASP A 149 -26.30 10.03 -9.97
C ASP A 149 -25.36 10.17 -11.18
N GLY A 150 -25.18 9.11 -11.96
CA GLY A 150 -24.37 9.07 -13.17
C GLY A 150 -22.90 8.71 -12.93
N GLN A 151 -22.47 8.47 -11.69
CA GLN A 151 -21.09 8.08 -11.35
C GLN A 151 -20.93 6.56 -11.30
N VAL A 152 -20.97 5.94 -12.47
CA VAL A 152 -20.87 4.48 -12.63
C VAL A 152 -19.43 4.08 -12.95
N HIS A 153 -18.93 3.05 -12.26
CA HIS A 153 -17.52 2.63 -12.34
C HIS A 153 -17.29 1.39 -13.23
N ASP A 154 -18.36 0.76 -13.70
CA ASP A 154 -18.33 -0.40 -14.60
C ASP A 154 -19.02 -0.12 -15.95
N ALA A 155 -19.10 1.15 -16.36
CA ALA A 155 -19.69 1.55 -17.63
C ALA A 155 -18.93 0.92 -18.82
N PRO A 156 -19.59 0.13 -19.67
CA PRO A 156 -18.95 -0.48 -20.82
C PRO A 156 -18.83 0.53 -21.96
N GLY A 157 -17.86 0.32 -22.87
CA GLY A 157 -17.73 1.14 -24.08
C GLY A 157 -18.88 0.96 -25.08
N VAL A 158 -19.57 -0.18 -25.02
CA VAL A 158 -20.75 -0.52 -25.83
C VAL A 158 -21.78 -1.17 -24.92
N LEU A 159 -23.06 -0.82 -25.06
CA LEU A 159 -24.12 -1.42 -24.26
C LEU A 159 -24.22 -2.93 -24.54
N PRO A 160 -24.39 -3.78 -23.50
CA PRO A 160 -24.44 -5.23 -23.65
C PRO A 160 -25.79 -5.76 -24.14
N PHE A 161 -26.72 -4.87 -24.47
CA PHE A 161 -28.08 -5.19 -24.91
C PHE A 161 -28.53 -4.23 -26.02
N ASP A 162 -29.42 -4.70 -26.88
CA ASP A 162 -29.97 -3.94 -28.01
C ASP A 162 -31.37 -3.42 -27.65
N ALA A 163 -31.41 -2.44 -26.73
CA ALA A 163 -32.65 -1.79 -26.29
C ALA A 163 -32.38 -0.36 -25.80
N PRO A 164 -33.39 0.53 -25.79
CA PRO A 164 -33.24 1.89 -25.28
C PRO A 164 -32.76 1.92 -23.82
N PHE A 165 -31.71 2.69 -23.55
CA PHE A 165 -31.20 2.95 -22.20
C PHE A 165 -31.45 4.41 -21.83
N HIS A 166 -32.20 4.63 -20.76
CA HIS A 166 -32.52 5.95 -20.24
C HIS A 166 -31.96 6.09 -18.82
N VAL A 167 -31.40 7.27 -18.51
CA VAL A 167 -30.88 7.58 -17.18
C VAL A 167 -31.64 8.78 -16.62
N LEU A 168 -32.11 8.67 -15.39
CA LEU A 168 -32.65 9.79 -14.63
C LEU A 168 -31.67 10.14 -13.50
N ILE A 169 -31.07 11.32 -13.63
CA ILE A 169 -30.07 11.82 -12.70
C ILE A 169 -30.77 12.73 -11.66
N PRO A 170 -30.78 12.35 -10.37
CA PRO A 170 -31.27 13.21 -9.29
C PRO A 170 -30.21 14.26 -8.97
N GLY A 171 -30.16 15.33 -9.75
CA GLY A 171 -29.20 16.42 -9.55
C GLY A 171 -29.73 17.75 -10.05
N ARG A 172 -29.08 18.84 -9.65
CA ARG A 172 -29.34 20.20 -10.14
C ARG A 172 -28.34 20.54 -11.25
N PRO A 173 -28.76 21.27 -12.29
CA PRO A 173 -27.83 21.77 -13.30
C PRO A 173 -26.75 22.64 -12.66
N GLY A 174 -25.48 22.41 -13.01
CA GLY A 174 -24.36 23.19 -12.51
C GLY A 174 -23.96 22.88 -11.06
N GLU A 175 -24.25 21.68 -10.55
CA GLU A 175 -23.66 21.20 -9.29
C GLU A 175 -22.14 21.24 -9.35
N VAL A 176 -21.54 21.72 -8.26
CA VAL A 176 -20.09 21.81 -8.09
C VAL A 176 -19.67 20.93 -6.93
N ASP A 177 -18.50 20.32 -7.02
CA ASP A 177 -17.98 19.46 -5.96
C ASP A 177 -16.48 19.63 -5.85
N ARG A 178 -15.99 19.92 -4.64
CA ARG A 178 -14.55 20.01 -4.41
C ARG A 178 -14.03 18.62 -4.05
N ARG A 179 -12.90 18.26 -4.63
CA ARG A 179 -12.23 16.98 -4.41
C ARG A 179 -10.78 17.20 -4.09
N LEU A 180 -10.35 16.66 -2.95
CA LEU A 180 -8.95 16.51 -2.60
C LEU A 180 -8.46 15.15 -3.11
N ARG A 181 -7.52 15.19 -4.06
CA ARG A 181 -6.91 13.98 -4.65
C ARG A 181 -5.45 13.88 -4.25
N LEU A 182 -5.07 12.70 -3.80
CA LEU A 182 -3.68 12.35 -3.51
C LEU A 182 -3.03 11.81 -4.79
N VAL A 183 -1.97 12.47 -5.25
CA VAL A 183 -1.19 12.05 -6.43
C VAL A 183 -0.09 11.09 -6.02
N SER A 184 0.64 11.42 -4.96
CA SER A 184 1.72 10.60 -4.44
C SER A 184 1.79 10.71 -2.93
N ALA A 185 1.88 9.57 -2.27
CA ALA A 185 2.16 9.45 -0.85
C ALA A 185 3.11 8.27 -0.62
N PRO A 186 4.36 8.52 -0.23
CA PRO A 186 5.27 7.46 0.15
C PRO A 186 4.72 6.68 1.35
N SER A 187 4.82 5.36 1.31
CA SER A 187 4.36 4.49 2.41
C SER A 187 5.33 4.45 3.59
N PHE A 188 6.56 4.93 3.41
CA PHE A 188 7.59 5.00 4.44
C PHE A 188 8.37 6.31 4.38
N GLY A 189 8.95 6.70 5.53
CA GLY A 189 9.89 7.81 5.62
C GLY A 189 10.91 7.59 6.73
N ILE A 190 12.08 8.21 6.61
CA ILE A 190 13.16 8.07 7.60
C ILE A 190 12.88 8.99 8.78
N VAL A 191 12.95 8.45 10.01
CA VAL A 191 12.76 9.24 11.24
C VAL A 191 13.76 10.39 11.28
N GLY A 192 13.26 11.61 11.50
CA GLY A 192 14.06 12.84 11.49
C GLY A 192 14.16 13.53 10.12
N GLN A 193 13.72 12.87 9.04
CA GLN A 193 13.62 13.46 7.71
C GLN A 193 12.18 13.88 7.39
N GLN A 194 12.00 14.59 6.27
CA GLN A 194 10.68 14.99 5.77
C GLN A 194 10.24 14.06 4.64
N VAL A 195 8.96 13.72 4.61
CA VAL A 195 8.31 13.01 3.49
C VAL A 195 7.53 14.02 2.65
N GLU A 196 7.63 13.91 1.33
CA GLU A 196 6.90 14.75 0.38
C GLU A 196 5.61 14.03 -0.05
N LEU A 197 4.46 14.64 0.20
CA LEU A 197 3.16 14.22 -0.34
C LEU A 197 2.77 15.15 -1.49
N ARG A 198 2.23 14.61 -2.57
CA ARG A 198 1.70 15.41 -3.69
C ARG A 198 0.19 15.32 -3.70
N VAL A 199 -0.45 16.48 -3.66
CA VAL A 199 -1.91 16.61 -3.64
C VAL A 199 -2.38 17.57 -4.72
N VAL A 200 -3.64 17.42 -5.13
CA VAL A 200 -4.34 18.36 -6.01
C VAL A 200 -5.73 18.59 -5.41
N ILE A 201 -6.13 19.85 -5.31
CA ILE A 201 -7.53 20.22 -5.07
C ILE A 201 -8.19 20.49 -6.42
N GLU A 202 -9.27 19.78 -6.73
CA GLU A 202 -10.01 19.89 -7.98
C GLU A 202 -11.43 20.36 -7.67
N ASP A 203 -11.91 21.37 -8.39
CA ASP A 203 -13.30 21.81 -8.31
C ASP A 203 -14.05 21.28 -9.55
N LEU A 204 -14.81 20.20 -9.38
CA LEU A 204 -15.62 19.60 -10.43
C LEU A 204 -16.83 20.50 -10.72
N GLY A 205 -17.21 20.61 -12.00
CA GLY A 205 -18.33 21.46 -12.43
C GLY A 205 -18.03 22.97 -12.46
N ALA A 206 -16.81 23.39 -12.11
CA ALA A 206 -16.36 24.78 -12.15
C ALA A 206 -14.96 24.91 -12.78
N PRO A 207 -14.60 26.09 -13.34
CA PRO A 207 -13.24 26.32 -13.80
C PRO A 207 -12.24 26.30 -12.64
N ALA A 208 -11.08 25.68 -12.84
CA ALA A 208 -9.98 25.67 -11.89
C ALA A 208 -9.37 27.08 -11.80
N SER A 209 -9.80 27.85 -10.80
CA SER A 209 -9.34 29.22 -10.57
C SER A 209 -9.27 29.52 -9.08
N GLY A 210 -8.21 30.22 -8.67
CA GLY A 210 -7.97 30.62 -7.29
C GLY A 210 -7.19 29.59 -6.48
N SER A 211 -7.27 29.76 -5.16
CA SER A 211 -6.61 28.96 -4.14
C SER A 211 -7.64 28.45 -3.14
N ALA A 212 -7.30 27.37 -2.46
CA ALA A 212 -8.09 26.83 -1.36
C ALA A 212 -7.19 26.57 -0.15
N GLY A 213 -7.71 26.82 1.05
CA GLY A 213 -7.05 26.41 2.28
C GLY A 213 -6.98 24.89 2.38
N LEU A 214 -5.82 24.37 2.73
CA LEU A 214 -5.59 22.97 3.06
C LEU A 214 -5.16 22.88 4.52
N VAL A 215 -5.90 22.09 5.29
CA VAL A 215 -5.63 21.77 6.68
C VAL A 215 -4.92 20.43 6.74
N ILE A 216 -3.72 20.41 7.33
CA ILE A 216 -2.89 19.21 7.49
C ILE A 216 -2.79 18.90 8.99
N ARG A 217 -3.25 17.72 9.41
CA ARG A 217 -3.11 17.22 10.78
C ARG A 217 -2.27 15.94 10.77
N ARG A 218 -1.44 15.78 11.80
CA ARG A 218 -0.59 14.60 12.01
C ARG A 218 -0.95 13.96 13.35
N ASP A 219 -1.34 12.69 13.34
CA ASP A 219 -1.71 11.93 14.54
C ASP A 219 -2.72 12.68 15.45
N GLY A 220 -3.67 13.43 14.87
CA GLY A 220 -4.64 14.25 15.62
C GLY A 220 -4.07 15.50 16.30
N GLY A 221 -2.81 15.87 16.02
CA GLY A 221 -2.14 17.04 16.59
C GLY A 221 -2.58 18.39 16.03
N ALA A 222 -1.83 19.45 16.34
CA ALA A 222 -2.10 20.80 15.89
C ALA A 222 -2.17 20.91 14.36
N ALA A 223 -3.18 21.60 13.86
CA ALA A 223 -3.45 21.71 12.44
C ALA A 223 -2.54 22.78 11.79
N ARG A 224 -1.82 22.40 10.74
CA ARG A 224 -1.10 23.34 9.88
C ARG A 224 -2.02 23.73 8.72
N ARG A 225 -2.11 25.02 8.42
CA ARG A 225 -2.90 25.53 7.28
C ARG A 225 -1.95 26.03 6.20
N GLU A 226 -2.22 25.65 4.97
CA GLU A 226 -1.51 26.10 3.77
C GLU A 226 -2.50 26.50 2.71
N GLU A 227 -2.17 27.48 1.88
CA GLU A 227 -3.02 27.91 0.78
C GLU A 227 -2.45 27.35 -0.53
N ILE A 228 -3.22 26.51 -1.22
CA ILE A 228 -2.74 25.79 -2.41
C ILE A 228 -3.58 26.12 -3.65
N PRO A 229 -2.95 26.22 -4.84
CA PRO A 229 -3.67 26.52 -6.09
C PRO A 229 -4.57 25.35 -6.52
N ILE A 230 -5.79 25.67 -6.92
CA ILE A 230 -6.77 24.69 -7.41
C ILE A 230 -6.34 24.20 -8.81
N GLY A 231 -6.43 22.89 -9.05
CA GLY A 231 -6.15 22.25 -10.33
C GLY A 231 -4.66 22.04 -10.64
N ARG A 232 -3.75 22.29 -9.69
CA ARG A 232 -2.31 22.06 -9.84
C ARG A 232 -1.78 21.15 -8.75
N GLU A 233 -0.76 20.35 -9.09
CA GLU A 233 -0.04 19.55 -8.11
C GLU A 233 0.72 20.45 -7.14
N HIS A 234 0.54 20.18 -5.85
CA HIS A 234 1.24 20.85 -4.78
C HIS A 234 1.95 19.82 -3.90
N ALA A 235 3.22 20.09 -3.61
CA ALA A 235 4.07 19.25 -2.77
C ALA A 235 4.02 19.75 -1.32
N ILE A 236 3.72 18.83 -0.40
CA ILE A 236 3.61 19.10 1.04
C ILE A 236 4.66 18.28 1.74
N SER A 237 5.52 18.95 2.51
CA SER A 237 6.53 18.28 3.31
C SER A 237 6.03 18.06 4.74
N VAL A 238 6.04 16.80 5.18
CA VAL A 238 5.64 16.41 6.54
C VAL A 238 6.82 15.75 7.26
N PRO A 239 7.21 16.21 8.46
CA PRO A 239 8.33 15.62 9.21
C PRO A 239 7.95 14.27 9.83
N VAL A 240 8.83 13.27 9.67
CA VAL A 240 8.69 11.94 10.27
C VAL A 240 9.26 11.98 11.70
N ALA A 241 8.42 12.32 12.67
CA ALA A 241 8.86 12.56 14.05
C ALA A 241 9.20 11.28 14.85
N ARG A 242 8.62 10.13 14.52
CA ARG A 242 8.81 8.87 15.26
C ARG A 242 8.76 7.67 14.34
N GLY A 243 9.34 6.57 14.81
CA GLY A 243 9.21 5.28 14.14
C GLY A 243 7.83 4.67 14.35
N GLY A 244 7.37 3.88 13.38
CA GLY A 244 6.04 3.26 13.36
C GLY A 244 5.01 4.05 12.54
N PRO A 245 3.75 3.59 12.51
CA PRO A 245 2.71 4.18 11.68
C PRO A 245 2.37 5.60 12.16
N MET A 246 2.31 6.52 11.20
CA MET A 246 1.90 7.91 11.37
C MET A 246 0.72 8.18 10.44
N VAL A 247 -0.34 8.76 10.98
CA VAL A 247 -1.54 9.12 10.22
C VAL A 247 -1.49 10.61 9.88
N ILE A 248 -1.62 10.92 8.60
CA ILE A 248 -1.67 12.27 8.05
C ILE A 248 -3.07 12.48 7.49
N GLU A 249 -3.81 13.41 8.09
CA GLU A 249 -5.13 13.84 7.64
C GLU A 249 -4.97 15.15 6.87
N LEU A 250 -5.58 15.19 5.69
CA LEU A 250 -5.58 16.32 4.79
C LEU A 250 -7.04 16.71 4.55
N GLU A 251 -7.39 17.97 4.77
CA GLU A 251 -8.75 18.48 4.63
C GLU A 251 -8.74 19.81 3.88
N ALA A 252 -9.30 19.81 2.67
CA ALA A 252 -9.51 21.02 1.88
C ALA A 252 -10.66 21.85 2.47
N GLU A 253 -10.54 23.16 2.39
CA GLU A 253 -11.57 24.08 2.84
C GLU A 253 -12.86 23.90 2.00
N PRO A 254 -14.03 23.76 2.66
CA PRO A 254 -15.32 23.64 1.99
C PRO A 254 -15.57 24.76 0.99
N ARG A 255 -16.13 24.41 -0.17
CA ARG A 255 -16.57 25.39 -1.16
C ARG A 255 -18.06 25.72 -0.95
N VAL A 256 -18.42 26.99 -1.06
CA VAL A 256 -19.83 27.41 -1.00
C VAL A 256 -20.61 26.77 -2.15
N GLY A 257 -21.69 26.08 -1.82
CA GLY A 257 -22.57 25.41 -2.78
C GLY A 257 -22.04 24.06 -3.30
N GLU A 258 -21.04 23.47 -2.64
CA GLU A 258 -20.59 22.12 -2.99
C GLU A 258 -21.62 21.05 -2.62
N VAL A 259 -21.63 19.96 -3.39
CA VAL A 259 -22.55 18.83 -3.19
C VAL A 259 -22.22 18.08 -1.91
N SER A 260 -20.94 17.84 -1.62
CA SER A 260 -20.52 17.13 -0.41
C SER A 260 -19.14 17.57 0.07
N ALA A 261 -18.99 17.70 1.39
CA ALA A 261 -17.68 17.93 2.01
C ALA A 261 -16.85 16.64 2.18
N LEU A 262 -17.41 15.46 1.87
CA LEU A 262 -16.72 14.18 2.05
C LEU A 262 -15.49 14.07 1.14
N ASN A 263 -15.60 14.57 -0.09
CA ASN A 263 -14.51 14.53 -1.07
C ASN A 263 -13.37 15.50 -0.75
N ASN A 264 -13.55 16.38 0.24
CA ASN A 264 -12.53 17.34 0.68
C ASN A 264 -11.49 16.72 1.62
N ARG A 265 -11.67 15.46 2.06
CA ARG A 265 -10.82 14.83 3.08
C ARG A 265 -10.05 13.64 2.50
N GLN A 266 -8.78 13.52 2.89
CA GLN A 266 -7.92 12.38 2.60
C GLN A 266 -7.13 11.99 3.84
N VAL A 267 -7.00 10.69 4.07
CA VAL A 267 -6.23 10.14 5.19
C VAL A 267 -5.18 9.19 4.66
N VAL A 268 -3.92 9.42 5.03
CA VAL A 268 -2.76 8.68 4.55
C VAL A 268 -1.98 8.15 5.74
N SER A 269 -1.53 6.90 5.66
CA SER A 269 -0.64 6.32 6.67
C SER A 269 0.78 6.21 6.10
N VAL A 270 1.75 6.81 6.80
CA VAL A 270 3.18 6.74 6.47
C VAL A 270 3.91 6.06 7.62
N ASN A 271 4.73 5.06 7.34
CA ASN A 271 5.48 4.33 8.37
C ASN A 271 6.88 4.94 8.56
N GLY A 272 7.19 5.43 9.76
CA GLY A 272 8.52 5.91 10.11
C GLY A 272 9.50 4.75 10.32
N VAL A 273 10.60 4.71 9.58
CA VAL A 273 11.69 3.74 9.72
C VAL A 273 12.95 4.46 10.20
N ARG A 274 13.68 3.89 11.15
CA ARG A 274 14.95 4.45 11.61
C ARG A 274 16.04 4.12 10.60
N ASP A 275 16.99 5.04 10.41
CA ASP A 275 18.17 4.76 9.60
C ASP A 275 19.08 3.72 10.30
N ARG A 276 19.84 2.95 9.53
CA ARG A 276 20.69 1.88 10.08
C ARG A 276 22.04 2.45 10.52
N LEU A 277 22.43 2.20 11.77
CA LEU A 277 23.75 2.53 12.31
C LEU A 277 24.80 1.56 11.74
N ARG A 278 25.78 2.09 11.00
CA ARG A 278 26.88 1.29 10.44
C ARG A 278 28.06 1.30 11.40
N VAL A 279 28.42 0.11 11.89
CA VAL A 279 29.43 -0.06 12.95
C VAL A 279 30.61 -0.88 12.43
N LEU A 280 31.82 -0.35 12.56
CA LEU A 280 33.07 -1.05 12.33
C LEU A 280 33.66 -1.50 13.68
N LEU A 281 33.66 -2.80 13.96
CA LEU A 281 34.29 -3.40 15.14
C LEU A 281 35.62 -4.05 14.75
N VAL A 282 36.70 -3.64 15.40
CA VAL A 282 38.05 -4.18 15.19
C VAL A 282 38.61 -4.68 16.51
N SER A 283 38.72 -6.00 16.61
CA SER A 283 39.15 -6.72 17.81
C SER A 283 40.60 -7.19 17.67
N GLY A 284 41.45 -6.84 18.65
CA GLY A 284 42.89 -7.14 18.60
C GLY A 284 43.26 -8.59 18.92
N GLU A 285 42.46 -9.26 19.73
CA GLU A 285 42.64 -10.66 20.11
C GLU A 285 41.27 -11.31 20.39
N PRO A 286 41.10 -12.62 20.13
CA PRO A 286 39.86 -13.31 20.48
C PRO A 286 39.68 -13.42 22.00
N HIS A 287 38.57 -12.91 22.52
CA HIS A 287 38.21 -13.07 23.95
C HIS A 287 36.70 -13.23 24.14
N ALA A 288 36.29 -13.65 25.34
CA ALA A 288 34.88 -13.93 25.64
C ALA A 288 33.95 -12.71 25.49
N GLY A 289 34.47 -11.50 25.69
CA GLY A 289 33.75 -10.24 25.54
C GLY A 289 33.45 -9.89 24.07
N GLU A 290 34.26 -10.35 23.12
CA GLU A 290 34.01 -10.16 21.68
C GLU A 290 32.65 -10.75 21.25
N ARG A 291 32.30 -11.92 21.81
CA ARG A 291 31.00 -12.55 21.57
C ARG A 291 29.86 -11.72 22.15
N ALA A 292 30.08 -11.03 23.26
CA ALA A 292 29.09 -10.13 23.85
C ALA A 292 28.86 -8.91 22.96
N TRP A 293 29.93 -8.24 22.49
CA TRP A 293 29.84 -7.14 21.52
C TRP A 293 29.06 -7.54 20.27
N ARG A 294 29.43 -8.68 19.67
CA ARG A 294 28.78 -9.18 18.45
C ARG A 294 27.31 -9.50 18.68
N ARG A 295 26.96 -10.13 19.80
CA ARG A 295 25.55 -10.45 20.12
C ARG A 295 24.72 -9.20 20.37
N LEU A 296 25.26 -8.23 21.11
CA LEU A 296 24.57 -6.97 21.39
C LEU A 296 24.31 -6.19 20.10
N LEU A 297 25.32 -6.02 19.27
CA LEU A 297 25.21 -5.23 18.03
C LEU A 297 24.38 -5.96 16.97
N LYS A 298 24.49 -7.28 16.83
CA LYS A 298 23.66 -8.04 15.87
C LYS A 298 22.22 -8.27 16.32
N ALA A 299 21.90 -8.06 17.60
CA ALA A 299 20.54 -8.22 18.10
C ALA A 299 19.61 -7.08 17.63
N ASP A 300 20.17 -5.90 17.32
CA ASP A 300 19.39 -4.78 16.79
C ASP A 300 19.36 -4.83 15.25
N PRO A 301 18.19 -4.99 14.61
CA PRO A 301 18.07 -5.01 13.15
C PRO A 301 18.43 -3.67 12.48
N ASN A 302 18.55 -2.59 13.27
CA ASN A 302 18.99 -1.28 12.78
C ASN A 302 20.51 -1.12 12.81
N VAL A 303 21.29 -2.15 13.16
CA VAL A 303 22.76 -2.08 13.17
C VAL A 303 23.33 -2.95 12.06
N ASP A 304 24.13 -2.33 11.18
CA ASP A 304 24.94 -3.04 10.20
C ASP A 304 26.37 -3.17 10.74
N LEU A 305 26.73 -4.39 11.17
CA LEU A 305 28.00 -4.66 11.84
C LEU A 305 29.01 -5.29 10.89
N VAL A 306 30.09 -4.54 10.61
CA VAL A 306 31.32 -5.06 10.00
C VAL A 306 32.32 -5.36 11.11
N HIS A 307 32.74 -6.61 11.24
CA HIS A 307 33.59 -7.06 12.35
C HIS A 307 34.82 -7.83 11.88
N PHE A 308 35.99 -7.44 12.38
CA PHE A 308 37.27 -8.12 12.17
C PHE A 308 37.94 -8.46 13.50
N THR A 309 38.48 -9.68 13.62
CA THR A 309 39.31 -10.11 14.74
C THR A 309 40.69 -10.49 14.23
N ILE A 310 41.75 -9.96 14.85
CA ILE A 310 43.13 -10.36 14.54
C ILE A 310 43.41 -11.68 15.26
N LEU A 311 43.67 -12.75 14.49
CA LEU A 311 43.69 -14.12 15.02
C LEU A 311 45.06 -14.56 15.54
N ARG A 312 46.17 -13.88 15.18
CA ARG A 312 47.51 -14.30 15.60
C ARG A 312 48.45 -13.13 15.90
N PRO A 313 49.06 -13.09 17.10
CA PRO A 313 50.17 -12.18 17.42
C PRO A 313 51.43 -12.49 16.58
N PRO A 314 52.18 -11.47 16.11
CA PRO A 314 53.40 -11.66 15.31
C PRO A 314 54.54 -12.42 16.00
N GLU A 315 54.46 -12.66 17.31
CA GLU A 315 55.49 -13.33 18.12
C GLU A 315 55.48 -14.86 18.01
N LYS A 316 54.43 -15.45 17.40
CA LYS A 316 54.42 -16.88 17.05
C LYS A 316 54.91 -17.00 15.61
N ASP A 317 56.22 -17.25 15.47
CA ASP A 317 56.92 -17.34 14.18
C ASP A 317 56.20 -18.29 13.21
N ASP A 318 55.68 -17.69 12.15
CA ASP A 318 55.36 -18.32 10.87
C ASP A 318 55.93 -17.35 9.83
N LEU A 319 56.55 -17.84 8.76
CA LEU A 319 57.17 -17.02 7.69
C LEU A 319 56.12 -16.27 6.83
N THR A 320 54.91 -16.08 7.35
CA THR A 320 53.75 -15.55 6.65
C THR A 320 53.65 -14.03 6.88
N PRO A 321 53.51 -13.22 5.82
CA PRO A 321 53.29 -11.77 5.92
C PRO A 321 52.13 -11.39 6.86
N LEU A 322 52.27 -10.26 7.59
CA LEU A 322 51.33 -9.84 8.64
C LEU A 322 49.87 -9.66 8.15
N ASN A 323 49.69 -9.31 6.88
CA ASN A 323 48.40 -9.18 6.19
C ASN A 323 47.72 -10.53 5.87
N GLU A 324 48.42 -11.65 6.01
CA GLU A 324 47.95 -13.02 5.76
C GLU A 324 47.66 -13.79 7.08
N LEU A 325 47.82 -13.14 8.24
CA LEU A 325 47.52 -13.73 9.57
C LEU A 325 46.03 -13.74 9.94
N ALA A 326 45.16 -13.19 9.08
CA ALA A 326 43.71 -13.19 9.25
C ALA A 326 43.06 -14.19 8.28
N LEU A 327 41.98 -14.88 8.70
CA LEU A 327 41.25 -15.88 7.90
C LEU A 327 40.76 -15.31 6.55
N ILE A 328 40.57 -13.99 6.48
CA ILE A 328 40.34 -13.18 5.29
C ILE A 328 41.25 -11.97 5.45
N ALA A 329 42.01 -11.59 4.41
CA ALA A 329 42.93 -10.45 4.47
C ALA A 329 42.20 -9.19 4.98
N PHE A 330 42.79 -8.50 5.97
CA PHE A 330 42.19 -7.30 6.55
C PHE A 330 42.19 -6.18 5.49
N PRO A 331 41.02 -5.70 5.02
CA PRO A 331 40.95 -4.75 3.91
C PRO A 331 41.16 -3.32 4.42
N VAL A 332 42.40 -3.06 4.85
CA VAL A 332 42.79 -1.86 5.60
C VAL A 332 42.50 -0.58 4.82
N ARG A 333 42.74 -0.60 3.50
CA ARG A 333 42.52 0.55 2.62
C ARG A 333 41.02 0.81 2.43
N GLU A 334 40.25 -0.23 2.20
CA GLU A 334 38.81 -0.12 2.00
C GLU A 334 38.15 0.44 3.26
N LEU A 335 38.53 -0.04 4.45
CA LEU A 335 37.89 0.36 5.71
C LEU A 335 38.34 1.75 6.20
N PHE A 336 39.64 2.06 6.13
CA PHE A 336 40.18 3.27 6.77
C PHE A 336 40.58 4.39 5.81
N GLN A 337 40.30 4.23 4.51
CA GLN A 337 40.50 5.28 3.52
C GLN A 337 39.29 5.46 2.62
N VAL A 338 38.78 4.38 2.00
CA VAL A 338 37.71 4.49 1.00
C VAL A 338 36.34 4.63 1.68
N LYS A 339 35.99 3.70 2.56
CA LYS A 339 34.66 3.58 3.18
C LYS A 339 34.59 4.14 4.59
N LEU A 340 35.64 4.79 5.08
CA LEU A 340 35.70 5.28 6.46
C LEU A 340 34.49 6.18 6.81
N ARG A 341 34.05 7.02 5.88
CA ARG A 341 32.91 7.93 6.05
C ARG A 341 31.55 7.26 6.03
N GLU A 342 31.49 5.98 5.65
CA GLU A 342 30.25 5.20 5.70
C GLU A 342 29.97 4.66 7.10
N PHE A 343 30.94 4.64 8.01
CA PHE A 343 30.73 4.15 9.37
C PHE A 343 30.32 5.30 10.29
N ASP A 344 29.25 5.10 11.04
CA ASP A 344 28.80 6.05 12.06
C ASP A 344 29.61 5.88 13.36
N LEU A 345 30.03 4.64 13.64
CA LEU A 345 30.78 4.26 14.84
C LEU A 345 31.92 3.30 14.51
N ILE A 346 33.11 3.63 15.00
CA ILE A 346 34.29 2.76 14.97
C ILE A 346 34.58 2.30 16.40
N VAL A 347 34.67 0.99 16.59
CA VAL A 347 34.98 0.36 17.88
C VAL A 347 36.32 -0.36 17.79
N PHE A 348 37.29 0.05 18.60
CA PHE A 348 38.49 -0.75 18.85
C PHE A 348 38.33 -1.51 20.16
N ASP A 349 38.40 -2.84 20.08
CA ASP A 349 38.32 -3.73 21.24
C ASP A 349 39.65 -4.44 21.43
N ARG A 350 40.37 -4.06 22.49
CA ARG A 350 41.70 -4.58 22.84
C ARG A 350 42.72 -4.55 21.71
N PHE A 351 42.64 -3.53 20.86
CA PHE A 351 43.45 -3.45 19.65
C PHE A 351 44.85 -2.92 19.92
N THR A 352 45.86 -3.68 19.52
CA THR A 352 47.27 -3.26 19.56
C THR A 352 47.77 -2.96 18.14
N ASN A 353 48.35 -1.79 17.90
CA ASN A 353 48.87 -1.44 16.59
C ASN A 353 50.29 -1.99 16.37
N ARG A 354 50.40 -3.28 16.06
CA ARG A 354 51.66 -3.98 15.77
C ARG A 354 52.12 -3.77 14.31
N GLY A 355 52.00 -2.54 13.81
CA GLY A 355 52.32 -2.18 12.41
C GLY A 355 51.20 -2.50 11.39
N LEU A 356 50.03 -2.96 11.85
CA LEU A 356 48.88 -3.27 10.99
C LEU A 356 48.24 -2.00 10.39
N LEU A 357 48.21 -0.91 11.15
CA LEU A 357 47.60 0.34 10.74
C LEU A 357 48.67 1.43 10.61
N PRO A 358 49.05 1.80 9.37
CA PRO A 358 49.94 2.92 9.09
C PRO A 358 49.46 4.24 9.73
N PRO A 359 50.38 5.17 10.05
CA PRO A 359 50.03 6.46 10.64
C PRO A 359 49.03 7.30 9.84
N ALA A 360 48.98 7.12 8.50
CA ALA A 360 48.01 7.80 7.65
C ALA A 360 46.57 7.40 7.97
N TYR A 361 46.29 6.11 8.21
CA TYR A 361 44.95 5.65 8.55
C TYR A 361 44.53 6.12 9.94
N MET A 362 45.46 6.20 10.89
CA MET A 362 45.20 6.78 12.21
C MET A 362 44.78 8.26 12.13
N ARG A 363 45.40 9.03 11.23
CA ARG A 363 44.98 10.41 10.95
C ARG A 363 43.58 10.45 10.33
N ASN A 364 43.31 9.60 9.33
CA ASN A 364 41.98 9.55 8.71
C ASN A 364 40.88 9.29 9.75
N ILE A 365 41.10 8.36 10.69
CA ILE A 365 40.15 8.08 11.78
C ILE A 365 39.98 9.31 12.67
N ALA A 366 41.06 9.96 13.08
CA ALA A 366 40.99 11.18 13.88
C ALA A 366 40.21 12.31 13.17
N ASP A 367 40.42 12.48 11.86
CA ASP A 367 39.71 13.47 11.05
C ASP A 367 38.24 13.11 10.84
N HIS A 368 37.94 11.83 10.66
CA HIS A 368 36.57 11.32 10.59
C HIS A 368 35.79 11.61 11.89
N VAL A 369 36.41 11.39 13.05
CA VAL A 369 35.82 11.75 14.34
C VAL A 369 35.57 13.26 14.40
N ARG A 370 36.55 14.11 14.07
CA ARG A 370 36.35 15.57 14.08
C ARG A 370 35.19 16.03 13.19
N ALA A 371 34.95 15.32 12.09
CA ALA A 371 33.89 15.61 11.12
C ALA A 371 32.50 15.06 11.51
N GLY A 372 32.33 14.45 12.69
CA GLY A 372 31.03 13.97 13.18
C GLY A 372 30.97 12.48 13.49
N GLY A 373 31.99 11.70 13.13
CA GLY A 373 32.05 10.26 13.41
C GLY A 373 32.21 9.95 14.90
N ALA A 374 31.83 8.73 15.30
CA ALA A 374 32.01 8.25 16.66
C ALA A 374 33.15 7.23 16.78
N LEU A 375 33.89 7.30 17.89
CA LEU A 375 34.95 6.37 18.25
C LEU A 375 34.72 5.80 19.64
N LEU A 376 34.71 4.48 19.77
CA LEU A 376 34.73 3.77 21.06
C LEU A 376 36.01 2.95 21.15
N MET A 377 36.72 3.08 22.26
CA MET A 377 37.89 2.27 22.57
C MET A 377 37.68 1.54 23.88
N SER A 378 37.66 0.21 23.82
CA SER A 378 37.70 -0.71 24.96
C SER A 378 39.12 -1.23 25.06
N VAL A 379 39.86 -0.79 26.08
CA VAL A 379 41.31 -1.02 26.15
C VAL A 379 41.71 -1.77 27.41
N GLY A 380 42.71 -2.64 27.28
CA GLY A 380 43.38 -3.39 28.33
C GLY A 380 44.85 -2.98 28.53
N PRO A 381 45.73 -3.87 29.04
CA PRO A 381 47.14 -3.61 29.31
C PRO A 381 47.92 -3.07 28.11
N GLU A 382 47.48 -3.39 26.89
CA GLU A 382 48.07 -2.89 25.65
C GLU A 382 48.00 -1.36 25.54
N PHE A 383 47.07 -0.70 26.24
CA PHE A 383 46.98 0.76 26.27
C PHE A 383 48.22 1.41 26.88
N ALA A 384 48.86 0.76 27.85
CA ALA A 384 50.09 1.21 28.50
C ALA A 384 51.36 0.70 27.78
N GLY A 385 51.21 -0.14 26.76
CA GLY A 385 52.30 -0.74 26.00
C GLY A 385 52.80 0.15 24.85
N PRO A 386 54.00 -0.14 24.30
CA PRO A 386 54.63 0.68 23.25
C PRO A 386 53.83 0.71 21.93
N ALA A 387 52.99 -0.29 21.67
CA ALA A 387 52.15 -0.39 20.49
C ALA A 387 50.71 0.14 20.71
N SER A 388 50.50 0.91 21.78
CA SER A 388 49.22 1.56 22.08
C SER A 388 48.81 2.53 20.99
N LEU A 389 47.51 2.55 20.68
CA LEU A 389 46.92 3.56 19.79
C LEU A 389 47.09 4.99 20.33
N ALA A 390 47.27 5.15 21.64
CA ALA A 390 47.55 6.45 22.26
C ALA A 390 48.93 7.04 21.89
N PHE A 391 49.82 6.27 21.27
CA PHE A 391 51.10 6.73 20.74
C PHE A 391 51.08 6.95 19.21
N THR A 392 49.89 6.94 18.61
CA THR A 392 49.68 7.21 17.19
C THR A 392 49.03 8.59 16.97
N PRO A 393 48.84 9.04 15.71
CA PRO A 393 48.07 10.27 15.44
C PRO A 393 46.63 10.26 16.01
N LEU A 394 46.06 9.09 16.33
CA LEU A 394 44.74 8.97 16.98
C LEU A 394 44.72 9.64 18.37
N SER A 395 45.87 9.77 19.03
CA SER A 395 46.01 10.43 20.34
C SER A 395 45.50 11.87 20.41
N GLN A 396 45.26 12.52 19.27
CA GLN A 396 44.71 13.87 19.18
C GLN A 396 43.20 13.94 19.45
N VAL A 397 42.49 12.81 19.43
CA VAL A 397 41.05 12.74 19.71
C VAL A 397 40.73 11.92 20.97
N LEU A 398 41.73 11.35 21.65
CA LEU A 398 41.51 10.53 22.84
C LEU A 398 41.40 11.39 24.10
N PRO A 399 40.44 11.08 25.01
CA PRO A 399 40.23 11.85 26.23
C PRO A 399 41.32 11.65 27.29
N ALA A 400 42.06 10.54 27.23
CA ALA A 400 43.15 10.24 28.16
C ALA A 400 44.35 9.60 27.49
N ARG A 401 45.50 9.68 28.16
CA ARG A 401 46.74 8.98 27.80
C ARG A 401 47.14 7.97 28.87
N PRO A 402 47.89 6.91 28.52
CA PRO A 402 48.41 5.97 29.50
C PRO A 402 49.40 6.65 30.46
N MET A 403 49.35 6.30 31.75
CA MET A 403 50.29 6.79 32.76
C MET A 403 51.62 6.02 32.69
N GLY A 404 52.55 6.44 31.82
CA GLY A 404 53.88 5.83 31.71
C GLY A 404 53.88 4.46 31.02
N ARG A 405 55.08 3.94 30.68
CA ARG A 405 55.22 2.63 30.02
C ARG A 405 55.07 1.52 31.06
N GLY A 406 53.97 0.77 31.00
CA GLY A 406 53.72 -0.39 31.88
C GLY A 406 53.35 -0.06 33.33
N ALA A 407 53.24 1.23 33.69
CA ALA A 407 52.72 1.65 34.99
C ALA A 407 51.21 1.94 34.86
N GLY A 408 50.43 1.60 35.88
CA GLY A 408 49.00 1.94 35.93
C GLY A 408 48.02 0.85 35.50
N VAL A 409 48.44 -0.41 35.37
CA VAL A 409 47.50 -1.54 35.35
C VAL A 409 47.27 -1.97 36.80
N GLU A 410 46.03 -1.92 37.26
CA GLU A 410 45.64 -2.41 38.60
C GLU A 410 44.79 -3.67 38.44
N GLU A 411 45.21 -4.78 39.06
CA GLU A 411 44.54 -6.08 38.97
C GLU A 411 43.94 -6.50 40.33
N THR A 412 42.98 -5.72 40.82
CA THR A 412 42.26 -6.06 42.07
C THR A 412 40.76 -6.12 41.82
N ALA A 413 40.05 -6.90 42.63
CA ALA A 413 38.62 -7.06 42.50
C ALA A 413 37.89 -5.80 43.00
N PHE A 414 37.12 -5.15 42.12
CA PHE A 414 36.37 -3.94 42.44
C PHE A 414 34.98 -3.96 41.81
N ARG A 415 34.14 -3.00 42.20
CA ARG A 415 32.86 -2.72 41.54
C ARG A 415 32.90 -1.31 40.97
N PRO A 416 32.64 -1.12 39.67
CA PRO A 416 32.63 0.21 39.10
C PRO A 416 31.47 1.03 39.67
N ARG A 417 31.68 2.34 39.78
CA ARG A 417 30.68 3.30 40.26
C ARG A 417 30.39 4.31 39.14
N ILE A 418 29.12 4.61 38.95
CA ILE A 418 28.67 5.76 38.16
C ILE A 418 29.04 7.04 38.92
N SER A 419 29.69 7.97 38.22
CA SER A 419 30.05 9.27 38.79
C SER A 419 28.82 10.17 38.97
N ALA A 420 28.97 11.27 39.70
CA ALA A 420 27.90 12.26 39.84
C ALA A 420 27.44 12.84 38.48
N LEU A 421 28.37 12.93 37.51
CA LEU A 421 28.08 13.35 36.15
C LEU A 421 27.41 12.22 35.36
N GLY A 422 27.90 10.98 35.50
CA GLY A 422 27.30 9.81 34.87
C GLY A 422 25.85 9.57 35.27
N ALA A 423 25.47 9.92 36.50
CA ALA A 423 24.09 9.81 36.98
C ALA A 423 23.07 10.66 36.19
N ARG A 424 23.55 11.69 35.47
CA ARG A 424 22.74 12.61 34.64
C ARG A 424 23.04 12.46 33.15
N HIS A 425 23.99 11.60 32.80
CA HIS A 425 24.47 11.48 31.42
C HIS A 425 23.72 10.35 30.70
N PRO A 426 23.16 10.56 29.49
CA PRO A 426 22.31 9.57 28.81
C PRO A 426 22.94 8.19 28.58
N VAL A 427 24.27 8.10 28.58
CA VAL A 427 25.01 6.83 28.42
C VAL A 427 24.91 5.94 29.66
N THR A 428 24.79 6.53 30.84
CA THR A 428 24.87 5.83 32.13
C THR A 428 23.63 6.06 33.00
N GLU A 429 22.82 7.06 32.68
CA GLU A 429 21.54 7.33 33.33
C GLU A 429 20.60 6.13 33.18
N GLY A 430 20.05 5.65 34.30
CA GLY A 430 19.13 4.51 34.31
C GLY A 430 19.77 3.13 34.15
N LEU A 431 21.11 3.01 34.19
CA LEU A 431 21.76 1.70 34.21
C LEU A 431 21.30 0.88 35.43
N ALA A 432 20.60 -0.23 35.18
CA ALA A 432 20.09 -1.10 36.22
C ALA A 432 21.22 -1.66 37.09
N GLY A 433 21.08 -1.52 38.42
CA GLY A 433 22.09 -1.97 39.37
C GLY A 433 23.28 -1.02 39.57
N ALA A 434 23.24 0.18 39.00
CA ALA A 434 24.18 1.25 39.34
C ALA A 434 24.09 1.63 40.82
N ASN A 435 25.11 2.29 41.34
CA ASN A 435 25.11 2.90 42.66
C ASN A 435 24.07 4.03 42.74
N VAL A 436 22.88 3.71 43.27
CA VAL A 436 21.79 4.66 43.50
C VAL A 436 21.80 5.09 44.96
N ALA A 437 21.68 6.39 45.23
CA ALA A 437 21.51 6.96 46.57
C ALA A 437 22.57 6.49 47.62
N GLY A 438 23.82 6.30 47.20
CA GLY A 438 24.93 5.92 48.09
C GLY A 438 25.09 4.41 48.32
N GLN A 439 24.28 3.57 47.69
CA GLN A 439 24.46 2.11 47.70
C GLN A 439 25.55 1.68 46.72
N GLU A 440 26.23 0.56 46.98
CA GLU A 440 27.17 -0.02 46.02
C GLU A 440 26.44 -0.59 44.80
N ALA A 441 27.12 -0.60 43.65
CA ALA A 441 26.59 -1.23 42.45
C ALA A 441 26.34 -2.74 42.69
N SER A 442 25.21 -3.25 42.20
CA SER A 442 24.84 -4.68 42.33
C SER A 442 25.54 -5.57 41.29
N TRP A 443 26.34 -4.98 40.40
CA TRP A 443 27.05 -5.67 39.35
C TRP A 443 28.08 -6.69 39.86
N GLY A 444 28.46 -7.60 38.96
CA GLY A 444 29.59 -8.50 39.16
C GLY A 444 30.89 -7.74 39.36
N ARG A 445 31.85 -8.38 40.03
CA ARG A 445 33.18 -7.79 40.28
C ARG A 445 33.94 -7.68 38.96
N TRP A 446 34.58 -6.54 38.75
CA TRP A 446 35.59 -6.31 37.74
C TRP A 446 36.96 -6.55 38.37
N TYR A 447 37.95 -6.90 37.58
CA TYR A 447 39.27 -7.32 38.09
C TYR A 447 40.42 -6.48 37.57
N ARG A 448 40.14 -5.54 36.67
CA ARG A 448 41.17 -4.72 36.05
C ARG A 448 40.67 -3.32 35.73
N TRP A 449 41.52 -2.34 35.98
CA TRP A 449 41.37 -0.99 35.45
C TRP A 449 42.73 -0.38 35.12
N LEU A 450 42.70 0.62 34.26
CA LEU A 450 43.89 1.32 33.82
C LEU A 450 43.87 2.76 34.34
N ARG A 451 44.96 3.17 34.99
CA ARG A 451 45.17 4.58 35.36
C ARG A 451 45.59 5.36 34.12
N GLY A 452 44.74 6.31 33.72
CA GLY A 452 44.99 7.21 32.61
C GLY A 452 45.13 8.66 33.07
N ASP A 453 46.02 9.40 32.42
CA ASP A 453 46.10 10.86 32.51
C ASP A 453 44.97 11.46 31.65
N ALA A 454 43.86 11.79 32.29
CA ALA A 454 42.69 12.40 31.66
C ALA A 454 43.01 13.84 31.28
N ARG A 455 42.90 14.16 29.99
CA ARG A 455 43.20 15.48 29.42
C ARG A 455 41.95 16.28 29.10
N ALA A 456 40.88 15.58 28.75
CA ALA A 456 39.60 16.14 28.35
C ALA A 456 38.49 15.12 28.57
N GLY A 457 37.25 15.55 28.37
CA GLY A 457 36.07 14.72 28.53
C GLY A 457 35.55 14.61 29.96
N MET A 458 34.50 13.81 30.10
CA MET A 458 33.73 13.60 31.31
C MET A 458 33.87 12.14 31.75
N ALA A 459 34.35 11.92 32.98
CA ALA A 459 34.33 10.60 33.60
C ALA A 459 32.90 10.28 34.04
N VAL A 460 32.25 9.32 33.37
CA VAL A 460 30.89 8.87 33.69
C VAL A 460 30.87 7.59 34.54
N MET A 461 31.98 6.86 34.55
CA MET A 461 32.22 5.73 35.46
C MET A 461 33.61 5.84 36.06
N GLU A 462 33.75 5.43 37.32
CA GLU A 462 34.96 5.53 38.12
C GLU A 462 35.18 4.26 38.96
N SER A 463 36.43 4.01 39.35
CA SER A 463 36.78 2.99 40.33
C SER A 463 36.35 3.43 41.73
N PRO A 464 36.30 2.52 42.73
CA PRO A 464 36.06 2.90 44.12
C PRO A 464 37.05 3.92 44.67
N GLU A 465 38.25 4.00 44.10
CA GLU A 465 39.31 4.95 44.43
C GLU A 465 39.18 6.29 43.69
N GLY A 466 38.14 6.47 42.87
CA GLY A 466 37.90 7.70 42.08
C GLY A 466 38.72 7.81 40.80
N SER A 467 39.37 6.72 40.35
CA SER A 467 40.06 6.72 39.05
C SER A 467 39.04 6.59 37.91
N PRO A 468 39.18 7.33 36.79
CA PRO A 468 38.23 7.25 35.68
C PRO A 468 38.26 5.88 35.00
N LEU A 469 37.08 5.32 34.72
CA LEU A 469 36.91 4.05 34.00
C LEU A 469 36.30 4.25 32.62
N LEU A 470 35.24 5.05 32.51
CA LEU A 470 34.62 5.39 31.24
C LEU A 470 34.65 6.90 31.06
N LEU A 471 35.43 7.34 30.07
CA LEU A 471 35.56 8.74 29.69
C LEU A 471 34.81 8.99 28.39
N LEU A 472 34.01 10.05 28.37
CA LEU A 472 33.28 10.50 27.19
C LEU A 472 33.72 11.91 26.81
N ASP A 473 34.02 12.14 25.55
CA ASP A 473 34.46 13.44 25.07
C ASP A 473 33.83 13.80 23.73
N ARG A 474 33.79 15.10 23.44
CA ARG A 474 33.33 15.63 22.15
C ARG A 474 34.50 16.34 21.48
N VAL A 475 34.86 15.86 20.29
CA VAL A 475 36.01 16.38 19.54
C VAL A 475 35.52 16.86 18.18
N GLY A 476 35.49 18.18 17.97
CA GLY A 476 34.80 18.77 16.82
C GLY A 476 33.30 18.45 16.88
N GLU A 477 32.77 17.91 15.78
CA GLU A 477 31.37 17.46 15.68
C GLU A 477 31.18 16.01 16.18
N GLY A 478 32.26 15.26 16.38
CA GLY A 478 32.21 13.84 16.75
C GLY A 478 32.30 13.54 18.23
N ARG A 479 32.24 12.25 18.55
CA ARG A 479 32.13 11.75 19.93
C ARG A 479 33.13 10.63 20.16
N VAL A 480 33.78 10.65 21.32
CA VAL A 480 34.76 9.64 21.71
C VAL A 480 34.39 9.05 23.05
N ALA A 481 34.44 7.73 23.16
CA ALA A 481 34.29 6.98 24.39
C ALA A 481 35.53 6.12 24.61
N LEU A 482 36.10 6.18 25.81
CA LEU A 482 37.27 5.41 26.20
C LEU A 482 36.98 4.65 27.50
N LEU A 483 36.99 3.33 27.43
CA LEU A 483 36.82 2.41 28.54
C LEU A 483 38.17 1.81 28.94
N LEU A 484 38.62 2.12 30.15
CA LEU A 484 39.91 1.77 30.75
C LEU A 484 39.80 0.50 31.62
N SER A 485 39.59 -0.68 31.01
CA SER A 485 39.22 -1.94 31.69
C SER A 485 39.98 -3.20 31.25
#